data_AF-A0A6J4KGG2-F1
#
_entry.id   AF-A0A6J4KGG2-F1
#
_cell.length_a   1.000
_cell.length_b   1.000
_cell.length_c   1.000
_cell.angle_alpha   90.00
_cell.angle_beta   90.00
_cell.angle_gamma   90.00
#
_symmetry.space_group_name_H-M   'P 1'
#
loop_
_entity.id
_entity.type
_entity.pdbx_description
1 polymer ?
#
loop_
_entity_poly.entity_id
_entity_poly.type
_entity_poly.pdbx_seq_one_letter_code
_entity_poly.pdbx_strand_id
1 'polypeptide(L)' 'METAQRNIRSIIEKGIAAGEFKADWDAHEFATVLFAVVEGGIMMSRVAGHNQAMKVIARSLKKQIEEQSA' A
#
# COMPACT_ATOMS: atom_id res chain seq x y z
N MET A 1 -8.74 1.89 -13.08
CA MET A 1 -8.56 1.68 -11.62
C MET A 1 -7.98 0.31 -11.31
N GLU A 2 -8.48 -0.79 -11.91
CA GLU A 2 -7.94 -2.15 -11.67
C GLU A 2 -6.44 -2.34 -11.95
N THR A 3 -5.84 -1.58 -12.86
CA THR A 3 -4.43 -1.75 -13.23
C THR A 3 -3.47 -1.41 -12.09
N ALA A 4 -3.76 -0.37 -11.29
CA ALA A 4 -2.87 0.02 -10.19
C ALA A 4 -2.86 -1.03 -9.08
N GLN A 5 -4.04 -1.46 -8.63
CA GLN A 5 -4.19 -2.53 -7.63
C GLN A 5 -3.56 -3.84 -8.12
N ARG A 6 -3.76 -4.19 -9.40
CA ARG A 6 -3.14 -5.38 -10.01
C ARG A 6 -1.62 -5.30 -10.03
N ASN A 7 -1.05 -4.14 -10.33
CA ASN A 7 0.40 -3.93 -10.30
C ASN A 7 0.96 -4.06 -8.89
N ILE A 8 0.30 -3.45 -7.89
CA ILE A 8 0.68 -3.55 -6.48
C ILE A 8 0.64 -5.01 -6.02
N ARG A 9 -0.48 -5.71 -6.29
CA ARG A 9 -0.64 -7.14 -6.00
C ARG A 9 0.50 -7.96 -6.63
N SER A 10 0.80 -7.75 -7.91
CA SER A 10 1.85 -8.49 -8.61
C SER A 10 3.24 -8.27 -8.00
N ILE A 11 3.52 -7.07 -7.48
CA ILE A 11 4.79 -6.79 -6.79
C ILE A 11 4.87 -7.62 -5.49
N ILE A 12 3.80 -7.64 -4.70
CA ILE A 12 3.74 -8.39 -3.44
C ILE A 12 3.88 -9.89 -3.71
N GLU A 13 3.13 -10.43 -4.68
CA GLU A 13 3.21 -11.85 -5.05
C GLU A 13 4.60 -12.27 -5.51
N LYS A 14 5.31 -11.40 -6.24
CA LYS A 14 6.72 -11.65 -6.63
C LYS A 14 7.64 -11.66 -5.41
N GLY A 15 7.45 -10.74 -4.46
CA GLY A 15 8.21 -10.72 -3.21
C GLY A 15 7.95 -11.97 -2.36
N ILE A 16 6.70 -12.43 -2.27
CA ILE A 16 6.36 -13.71 -1.62
C ILE A 16 7.09 -14.88 -2.30
N ALA A 17 7.04 -14.95 -3.64
CA ALA A 17 7.72 -16.00 -4.40
C ALA A 17 9.25 -15.96 -4.26
N ALA A 18 9.82 -14.78 -4.03
CA ALA A 18 11.25 -14.58 -3.76
C ALA A 18 11.64 -14.79 -2.29
N GLY A 19 10.67 -15.00 -1.39
CA GLY A 19 10.91 -15.12 0.05
C GLY A 19 11.21 -13.79 0.76
N GLU A 20 10.87 -12.65 0.15
CA GLU A 20 11.03 -11.31 0.74
C GLU A 20 9.87 -10.98 1.71
N PHE A 21 8.72 -11.59 1.51
CA PHE A 21 7.52 -11.39 2.31
C PHE A 21 6.92 -12.71 2.81
N LYS A 22 6.13 -12.63 3.88
CA LYS A 22 5.42 -13.77 4.47
C LYS A 22 4.46 -14.41 3.47
N ALA A 23 4.44 -15.75 3.45
CA ALA A 23 3.65 -16.53 2.50
C ALA A 23 2.13 -16.45 2.74
N ASP A 24 1.70 -16.04 3.92
CA ASP A 24 0.29 -15.87 4.30
C ASP A 24 -0.23 -14.43 4.09
N TRP A 25 0.59 -13.54 3.53
CA TRP A 25 0.16 -12.17 3.25
C TRP A 25 -0.85 -12.11 2.10
N ASP A 26 -2.07 -11.64 2.38
CA ASP A 26 -3.09 -11.38 1.35
C ASP A 26 -2.73 -10.13 0.52
N ALA A 27 -2.08 -10.38 -0.62
CA ALA A 27 -1.68 -9.35 -1.57
C ALA A 27 -2.86 -8.60 -2.20
N HIS A 28 -4.03 -9.25 -2.34
CA HIS A 28 -5.21 -8.64 -2.96
C HIS A 28 -5.89 -7.66 -2.00
N GLU A 29 -6.08 -8.08 -0.74
CA GLU A 29 -6.60 -7.24 0.32
C GLU A 29 -5.70 -6.01 0.50
N PHE A 30 -4.40 -6.21 0.67
CA PHE A 30 -3.47 -5.10 0.90
C PHE A 30 -3.41 -4.13 -0.29
N ALA A 31 -3.39 -4.62 -1.53
CA ALA A 31 -3.41 -3.77 -2.71
C ALA A 31 -4.67 -2.89 -2.78
N THR A 32 -5.83 -3.45 -2.40
CA THR A 32 -7.11 -2.74 -2.36
C THR A 32 -7.07 -1.63 -1.31
N VAL A 33 -6.65 -1.97 -0.09
CA VAL A 33 -6.53 -1.02 1.02
C VAL A 33 -5.54 0.08 0.65
N LEU A 34 -4.31 -0.27 0.26
CA LEU A 34 -3.24 0.67 -0.09
C LEU A 34 -3.72 1.71 -1.12
N PHE A 35 -4.38 1.24 -2.19
CA PHE A 35 -4.90 2.13 -3.22
C PHE A 35 -5.95 3.11 -2.64
N ALA A 36 -6.90 2.62 -1.85
CA ALA A 36 -7.94 3.44 -1.24
C ALA A 36 -7.36 4.52 -0.30
N VAL A 37 -6.40 4.17 0.57
CA VAL A 37 -5.80 5.15 1.49
C VAL A 37 -4.97 6.19 0.75
N VAL A 38 -4.25 5.82 -0.31
CA VAL A 38 -3.48 6.78 -1.12
C VAL A 38 -4.41 7.77 -1.82
N GLU A 39 -5.48 7.31 -2.46
CA GLU A 39 -6.48 8.19 -3.10
C GLU A 39 -7.15 9.12 -2.08
N GLY A 40 -7.52 8.60 -0.91
CA GLY A 40 -8.01 9.40 0.23
C GLY A 40 -6.99 10.44 0.69
N GLY A 41 -5.71 10.07 0.78
CA GLY A 41 -4.63 10.98 1.13
C GLY A 41 -4.41 12.11 0.11
N ILE A 42 -4.54 11.81 -1.18
CA ILE A 42 -4.48 12.82 -2.26
C ILE A 42 -5.64 13.80 -2.10
N MET A 43 -6.86 13.29 -1.90
CA MET A 43 -8.04 14.12 -1.69
C MET A 43 -7.90 15.02 -0.45
N MET A 44 -7.52 14.47 0.70
CA MET A 44 -7.28 15.24 1.93
C MET A 44 -6.21 16.32 1.72
N SER A 45 -5.15 16.01 0.98
CA SER A 45 -4.06 16.97 0.73
C SER A 45 -4.53 18.14 -0.14
N ARG A 46 -5.41 17.88 -1.11
CA ARG A 46 -6.03 18.93 -1.94
C ARG A 46 -6.96 19.82 -1.13
N VAL A 47 -7.82 19.23 -0.30
CA VAL A 47 -8.77 19.97 0.54
C VAL A 47 -8.05 20.83 1.58
N ALA A 48 -7.00 20.30 2.21
CA ALA A 48 -6.27 21.00 3.26
C ALA A 48 -5.22 22.01 2.73
N GLY A 49 -4.88 21.98 1.44
CA GLY A 49 -3.81 22.80 0.87
C GLY A 49 -2.40 22.41 1.34
N HIS A 50 -2.23 21.24 1.98
CA HIS A 50 -0.94 20.74 2.46
C HIS A 50 -0.89 19.20 2.51
N ASN A 51 0.30 18.62 2.54
CA ASN A 51 0.51 17.16 2.42
C ASN A 51 0.63 16.39 3.75
N GLN A 52 0.20 16.96 4.88
CA GLN A 52 0.37 16.32 6.19
C GLN A 52 -0.29 14.94 6.29
N ALA A 53 -1.51 14.78 5.76
CA ALA A 53 -2.21 13.50 5.72
C ALA A 53 -1.43 12.45 4.91
N MET A 54 -0.91 12.82 3.73
CA MET A 54 -0.10 11.93 2.90
C MET A 54 1.17 11.47 3.61
N LYS A 55 1.83 12.35 4.38
CA LYS A 55 3.01 11.99 5.17
C LYS A 55 2.69 10.94 6.25
N VAL A 56 1.52 11.04 6.89
CA VAL A 56 1.07 10.05 7.89
C VAL A 56 0.78 8.71 7.20
N ILE A 57 0.04 8.74 6.08
CA ILE A 57 -0.31 7.55 5.29
C ILE A 57 0.95 6.81 4.83
N ALA A 58 1.93 7.53 4.26
CA ALA A 58 3.18 6.93 3.80
C ALA A 58 3.96 6.23 4.93
N ARG A 59 4.03 6.86 6.12
CA ARG A 59 4.66 6.23 7.29
C ARG A 59 3.90 4.99 7.76
N SER A 60 2.57 5.04 7.78
CA SER A 60 1.73 3.91 8.21
C SER A 60 1.83 2.74 7.24
N LEU A 61 1.74 2.98 5.94
CA LEU A 61 1.87 1.95 4.91
C LEU A 61 3.27 1.32 4.94
N LYS A 62 4.32 2.12 5.12
CA LYS A 62 5.69 1.60 5.27
C LYS A 62 5.78 0.61 6.44
N LYS A 63 5.26 1.00 7.61
CA LYS A 63 5.24 0.13 8.80
C LYS A 63 4.49 -1.18 8.53
N GLN A 64 3.32 -1.11 7.89
CA GLN A 64 2.54 -2.31 7.55
C GLN A 64 3.28 -3.23 6.58
N ILE A 65 4.04 -2.70 5.62
CA ILE A 65 4.88 -3.51 4.71
C ILE A 65 6.02 -4.18 5.47
N GLU A 66 6.70 -3.46 6.36
CA GLU A 66 7.80 -3.99 7.20
C GLU A 66 7.31 -5.11 8.13
N GLU A 67 6.07 -5.03 8.63
CA GLU A 67 5.44 -6.08 9.43
C GLU A 67 5.20 -7.39 8.63
N GLN A 68 5.27 -7.34 7.30
CA GLN A 68 5.06 -8.48 6.41
C GLN A 68 6.35 -9.06 5.82
N SER A 69 7.52 -8.52 6.18
CA SER A 69 8.81 -9.12 5.82
C SER A 69 8.99 -10.50 6.44
N ALA A 70 9.60 -11.42 5.67
CA ALA A 70 9.89 -12.81 6.08
C ALA A 70 11.14 -12.93 6.96
#